data_AF-A0A0V0QF18-F1
#
_entry.id   AF-A0A0V0QF18-F1
#
_cell.length_a   1.000
_cell.length_b   1.000
_cell.length_c   1.000
_cell.angle_alpha   90.00
_cell.angle_beta   90.00
_cell.angle_gamma   90.00
#
_symmetry.space_group_name_H-M   'P 1'
#
loop_
_entity.id
_entity.type
_entity.pdbx_description
1 polymer ?
#
loop_
_entity_poly.entity_id
_entity_poly.type
_entity_poly.pdbx_seq_one_letter_code
_entity_poly.pdbx_strand_id
1 'polypeptide(L)'
;MADTSNQFQSGRKVKVEKIVNNQSSIAGSGSGEIHKFNKIKFDERARLNRLEREARLEKQQMEFEQKMQIIRQQEEQHTQKNREKRNKKKEKKKQLKENRKLEEQAKKLNQFESDGSFLEKFTKQQQQSESNKEQEQNLQEQKQDQTQKDSPKNETAQNDSKN
;
A
#
# COMPACT_ATOMS: atom_id res chain seq x y z
N MET A 1 4.07 24.18 19.20
CA MET A 1 2.75 24.24 19.86
C MET A 1 2.82 25.38 20.84
N ALA A 2 1.99 26.41 20.69
CA ALA A 2 2.08 27.60 21.54
C ALA A 2 1.59 27.28 22.96
N ASP A 3 2.39 27.59 23.96
CA ASP A 3 2.13 27.38 25.37
C ASP A 3 1.11 28.42 25.85
N THR A 4 -0.18 28.07 25.87
CA THR A 4 -1.30 28.98 26.20
C THR A 4 -1.62 29.01 27.70
N SER A 5 -0.69 28.62 28.56
CA SER A 5 -0.90 28.41 30.01
C SER A 5 -1.07 29.71 30.83
N ASN A 6 -0.83 30.88 30.23
CA ASN A 6 -0.97 32.17 30.93
C ASN A 6 -1.78 33.21 30.12
N GLN A 7 -2.89 32.77 29.51
CA GLN A 7 -3.86 33.72 28.97
C GLN A 7 -4.77 34.20 30.11
N PHE A 8 -4.60 35.46 30.51
CA PHE A 8 -5.55 36.16 31.38
C PHE A 8 -6.92 36.08 30.69
N GLN A 9 -7.81 35.20 31.17
CA GLN A 9 -9.08 34.93 30.51
C GLN A 9 -9.90 36.23 30.46
N SER A 10 -9.88 36.89 29.31
CA SER A 10 -10.63 38.12 29.02
C SER A 10 -12.13 37.80 29.06
N GLY A 11 -12.71 37.84 30.26
CA GLY A 11 -14.10 37.42 30.49
C GLY A 11 -14.40 37.02 31.94
N ARG A 12 -13.39 36.69 32.76
CA ARG A 12 -13.61 36.47 34.20
C ARG A 12 -13.74 37.81 34.92
N LYS A 13 -14.97 38.23 35.21
CA LYS A 13 -15.24 39.34 36.14
C LYS A 13 -14.83 38.90 37.54
N VAL A 14 -13.72 39.44 38.05
CA VAL A 14 -13.31 39.23 39.44
C VAL A 14 -14.29 40.00 40.33
N LYS A 15 -15.08 39.27 41.11
CA LYS A 15 -15.96 39.88 42.11
C LYS A 15 -15.08 40.36 43.27
N VAL A 16 -14.82 41.66 43.31
CA VAL A 16 -14.11 42.29 44.44
C VAL A 16 -15.12 42.46 45.57
N GLU A 17 -15.04 41.61 46.58
CA GLU A 17 -15.85 41.76 47.79
C GLU A 17 -15.24 42.84 48.68
N LYS A 18 -16.02 43.88 49.00
CA LYS A 18 -15.58 44.95 49.89
C LYS A 18 -15.43 44.38 51.30
N ILE A 19 -14.20 44.27 51.78
CA ILE A 19 -13.93 43.89 53.17
C ILE A 19 -14.14 45.12 54.05
N VAL A 20 -15.02 45.00 55.05
CA VAL A 20 -15.24 46.04 56.06
C VAL A 20 -14.44 45.68 57.31
N ASN A 21 -13.32 46.36 57.51
CA ASN A 21 -12.50 46.21 58.71
C ASN A 21 -13.01 47.16 59.79
N ASN A 22 -13.45 46.63 60.93
CA ASN A 22 -13.99 47.43 62.03
C ASN A 22 -12.90 48.06 62.94
N GLN A 23 -11.62 47.73 62.72
CA GLN A 23 -10.49 48.15 63.57
C GLN A 23 -9.44 48.91 62.75
N SER A 24 -8.86 49.96 63.34
CA SER A 24 -7.80 50.78 62.72
C SER A 24 -6.44 50.07 62.79
N SER A 25 -5.50 50.47 61.93
CA SER A 25 -4.16 49.85 61.83
C SER A 25 -3.26 50.02 63.06
N ILE A 26 -3.63 50.90 64.00
CA ILE A 26 -2.89 51.19 65.25
C ILE A 26 -3.59 50.58 66.47
N ALA A 27 -4.78 49.99 66.31
CA ALA A 27 -5.47 49.35 67.42
C ALA A 27 -4.66 48.13 67.92
N GLY A 28 -4.58 47.97 69.25
CA GLY A 28 -3.98 46.79 69.87
C GLY A 28 -4.81 45.52 69.66
N SER A 29 -4.19 44.36 69.83
CA SER A 29 -4.83 43.06 69.60
C SER A 29 -5.97 42.81 70.58
N GLY A 30 -7.20 42.79 70.08
CA GLY A 30 -8.39 42.39 70.83
C GLY A 30 -8.52 40.86 70.99
N SER A 31 -9.32 40.42 71.96
CA SER A 31 -9.55 38.99 72.24
C SER A 31 -10.15 38.20 71.05
N GLY A 32 -10.89 38.87 70.18
CA GLY A 32 -11.49 38.25 68.98
C GLY A 32 -10.56 38.11 67.78
N GLU A 33 -9.38 38.74 67.78
CA GLU A 33 -8.47 38.72 66.63
C GLU A 33 -7.78 37.38 66.44
N ILE A 34 -7.50 36.66 67.54
CA ILE A 34 -6.92 35.31 67.50
C ILE A 34 -7.83 34.36 66.72
N HIS A 35 -9.15 34.43 66.92
CA HIS A 35 -10.10 33.60 66.19
C HIS A 35 -10.19 33.98 64.70
N LYS A 36 -10.13 35.27 64.36
CA LYS A 36 -10.07 35.74 62.96
C LYS A 36 -8.82 35.22 62.27
N PHE A 37 -7.66 35.36 62.91
CA PHE A 37 -6.39 34.85 62.40
C PHE A 37 -6.44 33.33 62.18
N ASN A 38 -6.93 32.59 63.16
CA ASN A 38 -7.04 31.14 63.04
C ASN A 38 -7.96 30.73 61.89
N LYS A 39 -9.12 31.39 61.73
CA LYS A 39 -10.03 31.15 60.60
C LYS A 39 -9.33 31.39 59.26
N ILE A 40 -8.71 32.57 59.08
CA ILE A 40 -7.97 32.91 57.86
C ILE A 40 -6.87 31.89 57.58
N LYS A 41 -6.13 31.48 58.62
CA LYS A 41 -5.08 30.46 58.51
C LYS A 41 -5.63 29.09 58.08
N PHE A 42 -6.76 28.68 58.62
CA PHE A 42 -7.41 27.41 58.23
C PHE A 42 -7.93 27.47 56.80
N ASP A 43 -8.59 28.56 56.42
CA ASP A 43 -9.11 28.78 55.07
C ASP A 43 -7.96 28.79 54.04
N GLU A 44 -6.84 29.46 54.37
CA GLU A 44 -5.67 29.51 53.50
C GLU A 44 -4.98 28.15 53.37
N ARG A 45 -4.82 27.42 54.47
CA ARG A 45 -4.28 26.04 54.42
C ARG A 45 -5.19 25.13 53.60
N ALA A 46 -6.51 25.23 53.76
CA ALA A 46 -7.46 24.46 52.98
C ALA A 46 -7.37 24.81 51.48
N ARG A 47 -7.21 26.10 51.14
CA ARG A 47 -6.97 26.56 49.76
C ARG A 47 -5.69 25.97 49.18
N LEU A 48 -4.57 26.08 49.89
CA LEU A 48 -3.27 25.53 49.45
C LEU A 48 -3.34 24.02 49.25
N ASN A 49 -3.93 23.28 50.20
CA ASN A 49 -4.10 21.84 50.08
C ASN A 49 -5.00 21.45 48.88
N ARG A 50 -6.01 22.28 48.56
CA ARG A 50 -6.86 22.05 47.38
C ARG A 50 -6.06 22.20 46.09
N LEU A 51 -5.31 23.30 45.98
CA LEU A 51 -4.45 23.57 44.82
C LEU A 51 -3.38 22.48 44.62
N GLU A 52 -2.73 22.06 45.71
CA GLU A 52 -1.73 21.00 45.65
C GLU A 52 -2.35 19.65 45.20
N ARG A 53 -3.56 19.34 45.70
CA ARG A 53 -4.29 18.14 45.27
C ARG A 53 -4.64 18.19 43.78
N GLU A 54 -5.17 19.32 43.31
CA GLU A 54 -5.49 19.54 41.89
C GLU A 54 -4.26 19.36 41.01
N ALA A 55 -3.15 20.03 41.36
CA ALA A 55 -1.88 19.92 40.62
C ALA A 55 -1.31 18.49 40.62
N ARG A 56 -1.43 17.77 41.74
CA ARG A 56 -1.01 16.37 41.83
C ARG A 56 -1.85 15.47 40.93
N LEU A 57 -3.17 15.66 40.90
CA LEU A 57 -4.07 14.89 40.04
C LEU A 57 -3.78 15.16 38.56
N GLU A 58 -3.60 16.41 38.17
CA GLU A 58 -3.24 16.79 36.80
C GLU A 58 -1.91 16.14 36.38
N LYS A 59 -0.88 16.21 37.23
CA LYS A 59 0.41 15.55 36.98
C LYS A 59 0.25 14.03 36.81
N GLN A 60 -0.52 13.38 37.67
CA GLN A 60 -0.78 11.95 37.58
C GLN A 60 -1.52 11.57 36.30
N GLN A 61 -2.50 12.37 35.88
CA GLN A 61 -3.22 12.16 34.63
C GLN A 61 -2.30 12.32 33.42
N MET A 62 -1.49 13.37 33.36
CA MET A 62 -0.51 13.57 32.30
C MET A 62 0.49 12.42 32.20
N GLU A 63 1.06 11.98 33.33
CA GLU A 63 1.98 10.84 33.36
C GLU A 63 1.31 9.53 32.91
N PHE A 64 0.05 9.32 33.31
CA PHE A 64 -0.72 8.16 32.89
C PHE A 64 -0.98 8.17 31.39
N GLU A 65 -1.44 9.29 30.84
CA GLU A 65 -1.71 9.46 29.41
C GLU A 65 -0.44 9.25 28.58
N GLN A 66 0.69 9.83 29.00
CA GLN A 66 1.98 9.63 28.35
C GLN A 66 2.38 8.15 28.34
N LYS A 67 2.27 7.45 29.47
CA LYS A 67 2.57 6.01 29.56
C LYS A 67 1.66 5.18 28.65
N MET A 68 0.36 5.46 28.64
CA MET A 68 -0.60 4.77 27.78
C MET A 68 -0.33 5.01 26.29
N GLN A 69 0.05 6.23 25.91
CA GLN A 69 0.44 6.55 24.53
C GLN A 69 1.67 5.76 24.10
N ILE A 70 2.70 5.67 24.96
CA ILE A 70 3.91 4.89 24.67
C ILE A 70 3.58 3.41 24.49
N ILE A 71 2.79 2.82 25.39
CA ILE A 71 2.38 1.41 25.28
C ILE A 71 1.60 1.17 23.99
N ARG A 72 0.62 2.02 23.67
CA ARG A 72 -0.16 1.91 22.44
C ARG A 72 0.73 1.99 21.20
N GLN A 73 1.69 2.91 21.16
CA GLN A 73 2.63 3.02 20.05
C GLN A 73 3.50 1.76 19.91
N GLN A 74 3.99 1.19 21.01
CA GLN A 74 4.78 -0.04 20.99
C GLN A 74 3.95 -1.23 20.48
N GLU A 75 2.74 -1.41 21.00
CA GLU A 75 1.80 -2.46 20.56
C GLU A 75 1.44 -2.31 19.08
N GLU A 76 1.20 -1.08 18.63
CA GLU A 76 0.92 -0.80 17.23
C GLU A 76 2.12 -1.14 16.34
N GLN A 77 3.34 -0.74 16.72
CA GLN A 77 4.56 -1.10 16.00
C GLN A 77 4.76 -2.63 15.91
N HIS A 78 4.52 -3.37 17.00
CA HIS A 78 4.58 -4.82 16.98
C HIS A 78 3.51 -5.42 16.06
N THR A 79 2.29 -4.89 16.12
CA THR A 79 1.17 -5.34 15.29
C THR A 79 1.41 -5.04 13.80
N GLN A 80 1.92 -3.87 13.47
CA GLN A 80 2.32 -3.46 12.12
C GLN A 80 3.41 -4.38 11.56
N LYS A 81 4.51 -4.59 12.29
CA LYS A 81 5.58 -5.53 11.90
C LYS A 81 5.06 -6.93 11.62
N ASN A 82 4.17 -7.44 12.47
CA ASN A 82 3.56 -8.77 12.28
C ASN A 82 2.59 -8.80 11.09
N ARG A 83 1.82 -7.74 10.87
CA ARG A 83 0.94 -7.59 9.71
C ARG A 83 1.73 -7.55 8.42
N GLU A 84 2.83 -6.79 8.35
CA GLU A 84 3.74 -6.75 7.21
C GLU A 84 4.34 -8.12 6.90
N LYS A 85 4.81 -8.84 7.92
CA LYS A 85 5.32 -10.21 7.75
C LYS A 85 4.24 -11.15 7.16
N ARG A 86 2.99 -11.04 7.62
CA ARG A 86 1.87 -11.82 7.08
C ARG A 86 1.54 -11.42 5.64
N ASN A 87 1.53 -10.13 5.32
CA ASN A 87 1.24 -9.64 3.97
C ASN A 87 2.32 -10.09 2.98
N LYS A 88 3.61 -9.95 3.32
CA LYS A 88 4.73 -10.48 2.52
C LYS A 88 4.61 -11.98 2.27
N LYS A 89 4.23 -12.77 3.30
CA LYS A 89 3.99 -14.22 3.13
C LYS A 89 2.78 -14.51 2.23
N LYS A 90 1.71 -13.73 2.32
CA LYS A 90 0.53 -13.86 1.45
C LYS A 90 0.87 -13.52 0.00
N GLU A 91 1.62 -12.44 -0.24
CA GLU A 91 2.10 -12.04 -1.56
C GLU A 91 3.00 -13.11 -2.18
N LYS A 92 4.00 -13.62 -1.45
CA LYS A 92 4.85 -14.74 -1.92
C LYS A 92 4.03 -15.98 -2.30
N LYS A 93 3.01 -16.33 -1.50
CA LYS A 93 2.11 -17.46 -1.81
C LYS A 93 1.25 -17.19 -3.04
N LYS A 94 0.79 -15.96 -3.27
CA LYS A 94 0.06 -15.58 -4.49
C LYS A 94 0.96 -15.69 -5.71
N GLN A 95 2.15 -15.09 -5.65
CA GLN A 95 3.15 -15.16 -6.72
C GLN A 95 3.54 -16.60 -7.05
N LEU A 96 3.75 -17.47 -6.05
CA LEU A 96 4.05 -18.88 -6.31
C LEU A 96 2.89 -19.60 -7.01
N LYS A 97 1.64 -19.31 -6.65
CA LYS A 97 0.46 -19.87 -7.34
C LYS A 97 0.33 -19.34 -8.76
N GLU A 98 0.58 -18.06 -8.99
CA GLU A 98 0.58 -17.45 -10.32
C GLU A 98 1.69 -18.04 -11.20
N ASN A 99 2.91 -18.16 -10.68
CA ASN A 99 4.02 -18.79 -11.38
C ASN A 99 3.72 -20.26 -11.70
N ARG A 100 3.13 -21.04 -10.78
CA ARG A 100 2.71 -22.42 -11.09
C ARG A 100 1.68 -22.48 -12.20
N LYS A 101 0.67 -21.60 -12.19
CA LYS A 101 -0.33 -21.52 -13.27
C LYS A 101 0.31 -21.14 -14.60
N LEU A 102 1.23 -20.17 -14.60
CA LEU A 102 1.98 -19.78 -15.79
C LEU A 102 2.85 -20.92 -16.30
N GLU A 103 3.50 -21.68 -15.41
CA GLU A 103 4.31 -22.83 -15.77
C GLU A 103 3.46 -23.98 -16.33
N GLU A 104 2.28 -24.25 -15.76
CA GLU A 104 1.30 -25.20 -16.31
C GLU A 104 0.79 -24.76 -17.70
N GLN A 105 0.53 -23.46 -17.90
CA GLN A 105 0.16 -22.91 -19.20
C GLN A 105 1.31 -23.02 -20.21
N ALA A 106 2.55 -22.72 -19.80
CA ALA A 106 3.74 -22.86 -20.63
C ALA A 106 4.00 -24.33 -21.01
N LYS A 107 3.83 -25.28 -20.08
CA LYS A 107 3.90 -26.72 -20.37
C LYS A 107 2.83 -27.18 -21.34
N LYS A 108 1.60 -26.64 -21.25
CA LYS A 108 0.53 -26.93 -22.22
C LYS A 108 0.80 -26.32 -23.61
N LEU A 109 1.45 -25.16 -23.67
CA LEU A 109 1.81 -24.50 -24.93
C LEU A 109 3.04 -25.14 -25.59
N ASN A 110 3.97 -25.68 -24.81
CA ASN A 110 5.08 -26.50 -25.31
C ASN A 110 4.56 -27.89 -25.70
N GLN A 111 3.94 -27.99 -26.88
CA GLN A 111 3.53 -29.26 -27.51
C GLN A 111 4.70 -30.06 -28.10
N PHE A 112 5.94 -29.57 -27.97
CA PHE A 112 7.15 -30.25 -28.42
C PHE A 112 7.96 -30.70 -27.21
N GLU A 113 8.05 -32.02 -27.03
CA GLU A 113 8.97 -32.64 -26.07
C GLU A 113 10.41 -32.30 -26.46
N SER A 114 11.26 -32.02 -25.47
CA SER A 114 12.66 -31.62 -25.66
C SER A 114 13.58 -32.78 -26.07
N ASP A 115 13.04 -33.80 -26.73
CA ASP A 115 13.72 -35.06 -27.04
C ASP A 115 14.42 -35.01 -28.41
N GLY A 116 14.66 -33.82 -28.95
CA GLY A 116 15.22 -33.63 -30.31
C GLY A 116 14.25 -33.92 -31.45
N SER A 117 13.04 -34.43 -31.15
CA SER A 117 12.00 -34.78 -32.12
C SER A 117 11.49 -33.60 -32.96
N PHE A 118 11.69 -32.35 -32.52
CA PHE A 118 11.38 -31.17 -33.34
C PHE A 118 12.25 -31.10 -34.60
N LEU A 119 13.57 -31.33 -34.46
CA LEU A 119 14.50 -31.27 -35.59
C LEU A 119 14.22 -32.41 -36.58
N GLU A 120 13.87 -33.59 -36.07
CA GLU A 120 13.52 -34.75 -36.88
C GLU A 120 12.18 -34.61 -37.60
N LYS A 121 11.17 -34.02 -36.96
CA LYS A 121 9.90 -33.67 -37.62
C LYS A 121 10.10 -32.56 -38.66
N PHE A 122 10.96 -31.59 -38.38
CA PHE A 122 11.27 -30.49 -39.30
C PHE A 122 12.00 -30.98 -40.56
N THR A 123 13.02 -31.83 -40.41
CA THR A 123 13.74 -32.42 -41.55
C THR A 123 12.82 -33.34 -42.36
N LYS A 124 11.98 -34.13 -41.71
CA LYS A 124 11.00 -35.00 -42.39
C LYS A 124 9.96 -34.21 -43.18
N GLN A 125 9.55 -33.04 -42.69
CA GLN A 125 8.63 -32.15 -43.40
C GLN A 125 9.31 -31.48 -44.61
N GLN A 126 10.59 -31.10 -44.51
CA GLN A 126 11.34 -30.62 -45.68
C GLN A 126 11.49 -31.72 -46.75
N GLN A 127 11.87 -32.93 -46.36
CA GLN A 127 11.99 -34.07 -47.27
C GLN A 127 10.67 -34.40 -47.98
N GLN A 128 9.54 -34.33 -47.26
CA GLN A 128 8.21 -34.51 -47.86
C GLN A 128 7.83 -33.39 -48.82
N SER A 129 8.26 -32.15 -48.54
CA SER A 129 8.02 -31.02 -49.45
C SER A 129 8.87 -31.09 -50.72
N GLU A 130 10.09 -31.64 -50.62
CA GLU A 130 10.97 -31.91 -51.76
C GLU A 130 10.42 -33.06 -52.60
N SER A 131 10.02 -34.17 -51.98
CA SER A 131 9.42 -35.30 -52.70
C SER A 131 8.10 -34.94 -53.39
N ASN A 132 7.26 -34.10 -52.78
CA ASN A 132 6.03 -33.63 -53.42
C ASN A 132 6.32 -32.68 -54.60
N LYS A 133 7.34 -31.83 -54.51
CA LYS A 133 7.79 -31.00 -55.65
C LYS A 133 8.34 -31.84 -56.81
N GLU A 134 9.09 -32.89 -56.52
CA GLU A 134 9.62 -33.82 -57.53
C GLU A 134 8.49 -34.63 -58.20
N GLN A 135 7.45 -35.00 -57.45
CA GLN A 135 6.25 -35.63 -58.01
C GLN A 135 5.44 -34.67 -58.89
N GLU A 136 5.28 -33.41 -58.49
CA GLU A 136 4.62 -32.38 -59.31
C GLU A 136 5.38 -32.10 -60.61
N GLN A 137 6.71 -32.10 -60.58
CA GLN A 137 7.56 -31.95 -61.77
C GLN A 137 7.45 -33.16 -62.71
N ASN A 138 7.49 -34.40 -62.19
CA ASN A 138 7.27 -35.60 -62.99
C ASN A 138 5.85 -35.67 -63.59
N LEU A 139 4.83 -35.20 -62.88
CA LEU A 139 3.45 -35.14 -63.40
C LEU A 139 3.29 -34.06 -64.48
N GLN A 140 4.10 -32.99 -64.44
CA GLN A 140 4.17 -31.99 -65.51
C GLN A 140 4.91 -32.52 -66.75
N GLU A 141 6.01 -33.26 -66.57
CA GLU A 141 6.74 -33.89 -67.68
C GLU A 141 5.89 -34.96 -68.40
N GLN A 142 5.14 -35.78 -67.65
CA GLN A 142 4.20 -36.76 -68.25
C GLN A 142 3.01 -36.11 -68.99
N LYS A 143 2.57 -34.92 -68.56
CA LYS A 143 1.54 -34.13 -69.28
C LYS A 143 2.11 -33.48 -70.55
N GLN A 144 3.40 -33.18 -70.61
CA GLN A 144 4.07 -32.70 -71.81
C GLN A 144 4.29 -33.81 -72.85
N ASP A 145 4.50 -35.05 -72.42
CA ASP A 145 4.61 -36.21 -73.33
C ASP A 145 3.27 -36.67 -73.92
N GLN A 146 2.15 -36.50 -73.21
CA GLN A 146 0.81 -36.81 -73.76
C GLN A 146 0.27 -35.75 -74.72
N THR A 147 0.81 -34.53 -74.72
CA THR A 147 0.38 -33.45 -75.63
C THR A 147 1.08 -33.47 -77.00
N GLN A 148 1.95 -34.45 -77.28
CA GLN A 148 2.59 -34.64 -78.60
C GLN A 148 1.97 -35.77 -79.47
N LYS A 149 0.90 -36.43 -79.00
CA LYS A 149 0.13 -37.42 -79.76
C LYS A 149 -1.34 -37.03 -79.88
N ASP A 150 -1.63 -35.85 -80.40
CA ASP A 150 -2.85 -35.57 -81.16
C ASP A 150 -2.63 -34.27 -81.95
N SER A 151 -2.38 -34.44 -83.24
CA SER A 151 -2.08 -33.37 -84.21
C SER A 151 -3.36 -32.64 -84.66
N PRO A 152 -3.27 -31.41 -85.24
CA PRO A 152 -3.15 -31.35 -86.69
C PRO A 152 -2.35 -30.17 -87.27
N LYS A 153 -1.91 -30.38 -88.52
CA LYS A 153 -1.42 -29.40 -89.48
C LYS A 153 -2.52 -28.38 -89.86
N ASN A 154 -2.19 -27.08 -89.91
CA ASN A 154 -2.60 -26.12 -90.96
C ASN A 154 -1.93 -24.75 -90.69
N GLU A 155 -1.06 -24.27 -91.58
CA GLU A 155 -1.36 -23.26 -92.63
C GLU A 155 -1.51 -21.80 -92.11
N THR A 156 -0.45 -21.02 -92.40
CA THR A 156 -0.44 -19.72 -93.09
C THR A 156 -1.31 -18.54 -92.59
N ALA A 157 -0.63 -17.48 -92.10
CA ALA A 157 -0.89 -16.04 -92.37
C ALA A 157 0.12 -15.23 -91.52
N GLN A 158 1.18 -14.63 -92.07
CA GLN A 158 1.25 -13.32 -92.75
C GLN A 158 0.57 -12.14 -92.04
N ASN A 159 1.26 -11.00 -92.15
CA ASN A 159 0.92 -9.62 -91.83
C ASN A 159 1.29 -9.17 -90.41
N ASP A 160 2.38 -8.41 -90.27
CA ASP A 160 2.41 -6.93 -90.36
C ASP A 160 2.30 -6.36 -88.93
N SER A 161 2.82 -5.22 -88.54
CA SER A 161 3.89 -4.34 -88.96
C SER A 161 4.00 -3.33 -87.81
N LYS A 162 5.21 -2.83 -87.56
CA LYS A 162 5.50 -1.46 -87.10
C LYS A 162 5.07 -0.99 -85.69
N ASN A 163 6.12 -0.48 -85.02
CA ASN A 163 6.21 0.69 -84.13
C ASN A 163 5.86 0.50 -82.66
#